data_AF-D6YRN8-F1
#
_entry.id   AF-D6YRN8-F1
#
_cell.length_a   1.000
_cell.length_b   1.000
_cell.length_c   1.000
_cell.angle_alpha   90.00
_cell.angle_beta   90.00
_cell.angle_gamma   90.00
#
_symmetry.space_group_name_H-M   'P 1'
#
loop_
_entity.id
_entity.type
_entity.pdbx_description
1 polymer ?
#
loop_
_entity_poly.entity_id
_entity_poly.type
_entity_poly.pdbx_seq_one_letter_code
_entity_poly.pdbx_strand_id
1 'polypeptide(L)'
;MVALNKVMIAGRLTRKPELRKTPNGASVTDLLIALNREFTTSAGEKQQEVCFVDVVVWGRLAENCTNHLDISSPVLVEGRLQLDVWEGKEGDKRCKLRVAAERVQFLEKLDRKNSQEENDALAESYVLN
;
A
#
# COMPACT_ATOMS: atom_id res chain seq x y z
N MET A 1 -1.05 -19.30 25.26
CA MET A 1 -0.10 -19.36 24.13
C MET A 1 0.00 -17.96 23.55
N VAL A 2 1.20 -17.44 23.27
CA VAL A 2 1.42 -16.08 22.75
C VAL A 2 1.80 -16.20 21.27
N ALA A 3 1.06 -15.54 20.39
CA ALA A 3 1.37 -15.43 18.97
C ALA A 3 1.20 -13.98 18.53
N LEU A 4 2.20 -13.42 17.86
CA LEU A 4 2.18 -12.07 17.30
C LEU A 4 2.20 -12.17 15.77
N ASN A 5 1.21 -11.59 15.12
CA ASN A 5 1.17 -11.40 13.67
C ASN A 5 0.77 -9.97 13.41
N LYS A 6 1.75 -9.13 13.06
CA LYS A 6 1.58 -7.72 12.79
C LYS A 6 2.39 -7.36 11.55
N VAL A 7 1.77 -6.66 10.62
CA VAL A 7 2.37 -6.11 9.41
C VAL A 7 2.14 -4.61 9.40
N MET A 8 3.18 -3.85 9.07
CA MET A 8 3.12 -2.42 8.82
C MET A 8 3.83 -2.14 7.50
N ILE A 9 3.14 -1.57 6.53
CA ILE A 9 3.71 -1.23 5.21
C ILE A 9 3.25 0.15 4.79
N ALA A 10 4.15 0.92 4.18
CA ALA A 10 3.85 2.22 3.59
C ALA A 10 4.29 2.24 2.14
N GLY A 11 3.39 2.64 1.25
CA GLY A 11 3.64 2.59 -0.19
C GLY A 11 2.56 3.28 -0.98
N ARG A 12 2.49 2.96 -2.28
CA ARG A 12 1.52 3.57 -3.20
C ARG A 12 0.64 2.52 -3.85
N LEU A 13 -0.62 2.87 -4.06
CA LEU A 13 -1.52 2.03 -4.85
C LEU A 13 -1.06 1.97 -6.31
N THR A 14 -1.04 0.78 -6.89
CA THR A 14 -0.69 0.59 -8.31
C THR A 14 -1.90 0.58 -9.24
N ARG A 15 -3.08 0.40 -8.66
CA ARG A 15 -4.37 0.41 -9.36
C ARG A 15 -5.43 1.03 -8.48
N LYS A 16 -6.50 1.51 -9.11
CA LYS A 16 -7.67 2.03 -8.41
C LYS A 16 -8.31 0.92 -7.55
N PRO A 17 -8.74 1.20 -6.30
CA PRO A 17 -9.46 0.22 -5.50
C PRO A 17 -10.81 -0.11 -6.09
N GLU A 18 -11.15 -1.40 -6.11
CA GLU A 18 -12.47 -1.89 -6.55
C GLU A 18 -13.24 -2.45 -5.35
N LEU A 19 -14.40 -1.86 -5.06
CA LEU A 19 -15.30 -2.35 -4.02
C LEU A 19 -16.09 -3.54 -4.55
N ARG A 20 -16.01 -4.67 -3.85
CA ARG A 20 -16.81 -5.87 -4.09
C ARG A 20 -17.68 -6.15 -2.86
N LYS A 21 -18.80 -6.83 -3.06
CA LYS A 21 -19.66 -7.33 -1.99
C LYS A 21 -19.57 -8.84 -1.99
N THR A 22 -19.38 -9.45 -0.82
CA THR A 22 -19.45 -10.91 -0.68
C THR A 22 -20.91 -11.39 -0.73
N PRO A 23 -21.15 -12.70 -0.93
CA PRO A 23 -22.50 -13.26 -0.88
C PRO A 23 -23.24 -12.95 0.44
N ASN A 24 -22.50 -12.77 1.53
CA ASN A 24 -23.05 -12.43 2.85
C ASN A 24 -23.25 -10.91 3.03
N GLY A 25 -23.10 -10.10 1.97
CA GLY A 25 -23.29 -8.65 1.98
C GLY A 25 -22.11 -7.83 2.51
N ALA A 26 -21.00 -8.46 2.91
CA ALA A 26 -19.86 -7.75 3.46
C ALA A 26 -19.06 -7.03 2.35
N SER A 27 -18.71 -5.76 2.61
CA SER A 27 -17.84 -4.96 1.76
C SER A 27 -16.41 -5.47 1.82
N VAL A 28 -15.78 -5.64 0.65
CA VAL A 28 -14.36 -6.00 0.53
C VAL A 28 -13.71 -5.20 -0.61
N THR A 29 -12.52 -4.69 -0.36
CA THR A 29 -11.72 -3.95 -1.34
C THR A 29 -10.31 -4.52 -1.35
N ASP A 30 -9.83 -4.89 -2.53
CA ASP A 30 -8.45 -5.35 -2.72
C ASP A 30 -7.56 -4.19 -3.16
N LEU A 31 -6.47 -3.97 -2.43
CA LEU A 31 -5.43 -3.02 -2.78
C LEU A 31 -4.18 -3.77 -3.25
N LEU A 32 -3.44 -3.17 -4.18
CA LEU A 32 -2.08 -3.59 -4.51
C LEU A 32 -1.15 -2.42 -4.24
N ILE A 33 -0.24 -2.62 -3.31
CA ILE A 33 0.66 -1.59 -2.82
C ILE A 33 2.06 -1.88 -3.34
N ALA A 34 2.66 -0.91 -4.02
CA ALA A 34 4.08 -0.92 -4.35
C ALA A 34 4.89 -0.34 -3.19
N LEU A 35 5.87 -1.12 -2.74
CA LEU A 35 6.86 -0.76 -1.73
C LEU A 35 8.22 -0.64 -2.42
N ASN A 36 8.76 0.57 -2.47
CA ASN A 36 10.05 0.82 -3.09
C ASN A 36 11.15 0.70 -2.03
N ARG A 37 12.26 0.05 -2.39
CA ARG A 37 13.45 -0.05 -1.57
C ARG A 37 14.66 0.33 -2.41
N GLU A 38 15.47 1.27 -1.93
CA GLU A 38 16.77 1.58 -2.51
C GLU A 38 17.88 0.98 -1.63
N PHE A 39 18.88 0.37 -2.25
CA PHE A 39 20.04 -0.18 -1.55
C PHE A 39 21.28 -0.14 -2.43
N THR A 40 22.45 -0.23 -1.80
CA THR A 40 23.74 -0.30 -2.51
C THR A 40 24.27 -1.72 -2.42
N THR A 41 24.70 -2.29 -3.55
CA THR A 41 25.27 -3.64 -3.60
C THR A 41 26.71 -3.66 -3.08
N SER A 42 27.26 -4.84 -2.84
CA SER A 42 28.67 -5.01 -2.46
C SER A 42 29.66 -4.49 -3.51
N ALA A 43 29.22 -4.34 -4.76
CA ALA A 43 30.02 -3.74 -5.85
C ALA A 43 29.97 -2.19 -5.86
N GLY A 44 29.21 -1.57 -4.96
CA GLY A 44 29.05 -0.11 -4.89
C GLY A 44 27.96 0.45 -5.81
N GLU A 45 27.20 -0.41 -6.49
CA GLU A 45 26.12 0.01 -7.39
C GLU A 45 24.84 0.31 -6.61
N LYS A 46 24.20 1.44 -6.90
CA LYS A 46 22.86 1.75 -6.37
C LYS A 46 21.81 0.97 -7.16
N GLN A 47 20.96 0.23 -6.46
CA GLN A 47 19.85 -0.52 -7.03
C GLN A 47 18.52 -0.13 -6.39
N GLN A 48 17.45 -0.27 -7.17
CA GLN A 48 16.08 -0.06 -6.74
C GLN A 48 15.29 -1.35 -6.93
N GLU A 49 14.53 -1.75 -5.91
CA GLU A 49 13.63 -2.89 -5.93
C GLU A 49 12.21 -2.43 -5.58
N VAL A 50 11.22 -3.03 -6.24
CA VAL A 50 9.81 -2.80 -5.95
C VAL A 50 9.16 -4.10 -5.55
N CYS A 51 8.63 -4.14 -4.33
CA CYS A 51 7.82 -5.24 -3.83
C CYS A 51 6.33 -4.88 -3.96
N PHE A 52 5.54 -5.79 -4.52
CA PHE A 52 4.10 -5.62 -4.64
C PHE A 52 3.38 -6.46 -3.60
N VAL A 53 2.55 -5.82 -2.78
CA VAL A 53 1.83 -6.48 -1.68
C VAL A 53 0.33 -6.35 -1.88
N ASP A 54 -0.35 -7.49 -1.93
CA ASP A 54 -1.80 -7.55 -1.89
C ASP A 54 -2.33 -7.30 -0.46
N VAL A 55 -3.25 -6.36 -0.35
CA VAL A 55 -3.93 -6.02 0.91
C VAL A 55 -5.43 -6.18 0.72
N VAL A 56 -6.08 -6.92 1.62
CA VAL A 56 -7.53 -7.05 1.68
C VAL A 56 -8.08 -6.17 2.79
N VAL A 57 -9.06 -5.34 2.47
CA VAL A 57 -9.72 -4.41 3.39
C VAL A 57 -11.20 -4.77 3.46
N TRP A 58 -11.79 -4.74 4.66
CA TRP A 58 -13.17 -5.17 4.90
C TRP A 58 -14.07 -4.06 5.47
N GLY A 59 -15.38 -4.23 5.30
CA GLY A 59 -16.41 -3.40 5.94
C GLY A 59 -16.33 -1.92 5.54
N ARG A 60 -16.53 -1.04 6.51
CA ARG A 60 -16.50 0.42 6.29
C ARG A 60 -15.13 0.92 5.80
N LEU A 61 -14.04 0.27 6.22
CA LEU A 61 -12.71 0.65 5.76
C LEU A 61 -12.54 0.36 4.26
N ALA A 62 -13.15 -0.72 3.77
CA ALA A 62 -13.17 -1.05 2.34
C ALA A 62 -13.86 0.05 1.52
N GLU A 63 -15.03 0.50 1.98
CA GLU A 63 -15.81 1.58 1.36
C GLU A 63 -15.04 2.91 1.37
N ASN A 64 -14.43 3.27 2.50
CA ASN A 64 -13.61 4.46 2.61
C ASN A 64 -12.41 4.42 1.65
N CYS A 65 -11.71 3.28 1.57
CA CYS A 65 -10.60 3.12 0.63
C CYS A 65 -11.04 3.35 -0.81
N THR A 66 -12.17 2.78 -1.24
CA THR A 66 -12.69 2.97 -2.60
C THR A 66 -13.13 4.41 -2.89
N ASN A 67 -13.68 5.10 -1.89
CA ASN A 67 -14.18 6.47 -2.07
C ASN A 67 -13.07 7.54 -2.10
N HIS A 68 -11.93 7.28 -1.47
CA HIS A 68 -10.89 8.30 -1.26
C HIS A 68 -9.54 7.98 -1.92
N LEU A 69 -9.27 6.72 -2.24
CA LEU A 69 -8.02 6.33 -2.86
C LEU A 69 -8.18 6.18 -4.37
N ASP A 70 -7.13 6.56 -5.08
CA ASP A 70 -6.99 6.35 -6.51
C ASP A 70 -5.59 5.77 -6.81
N ILE A 71 -5.29 5.56 -8.08
CA ILE A 71 -3.96 5.18 -8.53
C ILE A 71 -2.90 6.14 -7.95
N SER A 72 -1.79 5.57 -7.47
CA SER A 72 -0.66 6.29 -6.87
C SER A 72 -0.94 6.99 -5.54
N SER A 73 -2.13 6.81 -4.93
CA SER A 73 -2.40 7.31 -3.58
C SER A 73 -1.40 6.70 -2.59
N PRO A 74 -0.69 7.51 -1.79
CA PRO A 74 0.20 7.01 -0.76
C PRO A 74 -0.61 6.60 0.48
N VAL A 75 -0.28 5.44 1.03
CA VAL A 75 -1.00 4.86 2.17
C VAL A 75 -0.03 4.20 3.14
N LEU A 76 -0.37 4.26 4.43
CA LEU A 76 0.19 3.41 5.47
C LEU A 76 -0.88 2.37 5.85
N VAL A 77 -0.51 1.10 5.80
CA VAL A 77 -1.38 -0.02 6.17
C VAL A 77 -0.80 -0.73 7.38
N GLU A 78 -1.65 -0.96 8.36
CA GLU A 78 -1.40 -1.90 9.45
C GLU A 78 -2.38 -3.07 9.39
N GLY A 79 -1.90 -4.26 9.70
CA GLY A 79 -2.74 -5.45 9.72
C GLY A 79 -1.96 -6.69 10.10
N ARG A 80 -2.33 -7.81 9.49
CA ARG A 80 -1.72 -9.12 9.74
C ARG A 80 -1.58 -9.90 8.44
N LEU A 81 -0.63 -10.83 8.39
CA LEU A 81 -0.54 -11.79 7.31
C LEU A 81 -1.70 -12.79 7.37
N GLN A 82 -2.32 -13.05 6.23
CA GLN A 82 -3.36 -14.04 6.05
C GLN A 82 -3.03 -14.88 4.81
N LEU A 83 -2.98 -16.20 4.99
CA LEU A 83 -2.86 -17.14 3.88
C LEU A 83 -4.27 -17.58 3.46
N ASP A 84 -4.72 -17.11 2.31
CA ASP A 84 -5.96 -17.59 1.71
C ASP A 84 -5.65 -18.88 0.94
N VAL A 85 -6.41 -19.95 1.20
CA VAL A 85 -6.29 -21.24 0.50
C VAL A 85 -7.63 -21.59 -0.12
N TRP A 86 -7.64 -21.95 -1.40
CA TRP A 86 -8.85 -22.33 -2.12
C TRP A 86 -8.55 -23.34 -3.23
N GLU A 87 -9.56 -24.05 -3.72
CA GLU A 87 -9.44 -24.98 -4.84
C GLU A 87 -9.67 -24.25 -6.17
N GLY A 88 -8.78 -24.48 -7.13
CA GLY A 88 -8.93 -24.02 -8.50
C GLY A 88 -9.99 -24.82 -9.26
N LYS A 89 -10.36 -24.33 -10.45
CA LYS A 89 -11.35 -25.00 -11.32
C LYS A 89 -10.96 -26.44 -11.72
N GLU A 90 -9.67 -26.75 -11.69
CA GLU A 90 -9.10 -28.04 -12.07
C GLU A 90 -8.83 -28.96 -10.85
N GLY A 91 -9.25 -28.55 -9.65
CA GLY A 91 -9.03 -29.29 -8.40
C GLY A 91 -7.69 -28.99 -7.71
N ASP A 92 -6.82 -28.20 -8.32
CA ASP A 92 -5.55 -27.81 -7.72
C ASP A 92 -5.73 -26.88 -6.52
N LYS A 93 -5.04 -27.18 -5.41
CA LYS A 93 -4.98 -26.28 -4.25
C LYS A 93 -4.14 -25.05 -4.58
N ARG A 94 -4.75 -23.88 -4.49
CA ARG A 94 -4.07 -22.58 -4.62
C ARG A 94 -3.98 -21.91 -3.26
N CYS A 95 -2.91 -21.17 -3.06
CA CYS A 95 -2.78 -20.29 -1.90
C CYS A 95 -2.28 -18.92 -2.31
N LYS A 96 -2.63 -17.91 -1.53
CA LYS A 96 -2.09 -16.56 -1.68
C LYS A 96 -1.92 -15.91 -0.32
N LEU A 97 -0.71 -15.46 -0.06
CA LEU A 97 -0.40 -14.68 1.13
C LEU A 97 -0.82 -13.22 0.87
N ARG A 98 -1.59 -12.65 1.79
CA ARG A 98 -2.07 -11.27 1.74
C ARG A 98 -1.93 -10.60 3.09
N VAL A 99 -2.03 -9.29 3.11
CA VAL A 99 -2.22 -8.52 4.35
C VAL A 99 -3.71 -8.28 4.55
N ALA A 100 -4.28 -8.77 5.65
CA ALA A 100 -5.61 -8.37 6.10
C ALA A 100 -5.48 -7.06 6.88
N ALA A 101 -5.96 -5.95 6.30
CA ALA A 101 -5.83 -4.63 6.90
C ALA A 101 -6.77 -4.46 8.10
N GLU A 102 -6.22 -3.91 9.17
CA GLU A 102 -6.95 -3.48 10.38
C GLU A 102 -7.05 -1.96 10.42
N ARG A 103 -6.05 -1.27 9.88
CA ARG A 103 -6.01 0.19 9.75
C ARG A 103 -5.38 0.56 8.41
N VAL A 104 -6.00 1.53 7.73
CA VAL A 104 -5.42 2.19 6.56
C VAL A 104 -5.44 3.68 6.84
N GLN A 105 -4.26 4.30 6.79
CA GLN A 105 -4.08 5.73 6.88
C GLN A 105 -3.74 6.27 5.50
N PHE A 106 -4.53 7.23 5.03
CA PHE A 106 -4.28 7.93 3.78
C PHE A 106 -3.22 8.99 4.05
N LEU A 107 -2.19 9.02 3.21
CA LEU A 107 -1.12 9.99 3.32
C LEU A 107 -1.36 11.08 2.28
N GLU A 108 -0.84 12.27 2.54
CA GLU A 108 -0.94 13.36 1.58
C GLU A 108 -0.08 13.06 0.35
N LYS A 109 -0.65 13.36 -0.82
CA LYS A 109 0.11 13.32 -2.06
C LYS A 109 0.96 14.58 -2.10
N LEU A 110 2.26 14.43 -1.92
CA LEU A 110 3.19 15.54 -2.13
C LEU A 110 3.08 15.99 -3.60
N ASP A 111 2.53 17.18 -3.83
CA ASP A 111 2.54 17.79 -5.15
C ASP A 111 3.97 18.24 -5.46
N ARG A 112 4.63 17.50 -6.36
CA ARG A 112 6.01 17.76 -6.78
C ARG A 112 6.21 19.15 -7.41
N LYS A 113 5.14 19.83 -7.84
CA LYS A 113 5.22 21.23 -8.32
C LYS A 113 5.39 22.23 -7.18
N ASN A 114 4.60 22.13 -6.11
CA ASN A 114 4.68 23.05 -4.97
C ASN A 114 5.98 22.92 -4.18
N SER A 115 6.50 21.69 -4.07
CA SER A 115 7.70 21.38 -3.28
C SER A 115 9.01 21.81 -3.96
N GLN A 116 9.02 22.05 -5.27
CA GLN A 116 10.17 22.65 -5.96
C GLN A 116 10.18 24.17 -5.73
N GLU A 117 9.03 24.83 -5.87
CA GLU A 117 8.88 26.28 -5.66
C GLU A 117 9.11 26.68 -4.19
N GLU A 118 8.65 25.90 -3.20
CA GLU A 118 8.95 26.13 -1.78
C GLU A 118 10.43 25.91 -1.44
N ASN A 119 11.09 24.89 -2.02
CA ASN A 119 12.51 24.65 -1.78
C ASN A 119 13.40 25.68 -2.46
N ASP A 120 13.03 26.13 -3.67
CA ASP A 120 13.75 27.18 -4.39
C ASP A 120 13.59 28.53 -3.67
N ALA A 121 12.38 28.87 -3.18
CA ALA A 121 12.14 30.07 -2.39
C ALA A 121 12.86 30.07 -1.03
N LEU A 122 12.92 28.91 -0.36
CA LEU A 122 13.72 28.76 0.86
C LEU A 122 15.21 28.91 0.55
N ALA A 123 15.72 28.30 -0.53
CA ALA A 123 17.12 28.42 -0.93
C ALA A 123 17.50 29.88 -1.24
N GLU A 124 16.65 30.63 -1.94
CA GLU A 124 16.87 32.06 -2.22
C GLU A 124 16.90 32.91 -0.93
N SER A 125 16.07 32.59 0.06
CA SER A 125 16.05 33.29 1.36
C SER A 125 17.31 33.07 2.19
N TYR A 126 17.99 31.93 2.04
CA TYR A 126 19.26 31.62 2.71
C TYR A 126 20.48 32.25 2.02
N VAL A 127 20.37 32.66 0.75
CA VAL A 127 21.45 33.30 -0.02
C VAL A 127 21.49 34.83 0.19
N LEU A 128 20.39 35.42 0.69
CA LEU A 128 20.24 36.87 0.89
C LEU A 128 20.55 37.37 2.32
N ASN A 129 21.03 36.50 3.22
CA ASN A 129 21.55 36.84 4.55
C ASN A 129 23.04 36.48 4.64
#